data_AF-A0AAE0WQ51-F1
#
_entry.id   AF-A0AAE0WQ51-F1
#
_cell.length_a   1.000
_cell.length_b   1.000
_cell.length_c   1.000
_cell.angle_alpha   90.00
_cell.angle_beta   90.00
_cell.angle_gamma   90.00
#
_symmetry.space_group_name_H-M   'P 1'
#
loop_
_entity.id
_entity.type
_entity.pdbx_description
1 polymer ?
#
loop_
_entity_poly.entity_id
_entity_poly.type
_entity_poly.pdbx_seq_one_letter_code
_entity_poly.pdbx_strand_id
1 'polypeptide(L)'
;MAPTTRRNSILAKKIATLQLTLAPLVPLPSGPPHPAFPRTLLAFHLLTEDELDSIAHHYHQSTPGPWTQHYPAKMNWDKEFLAKPTSIADFNSVATAARRLSQQETDFLSDVMKTVEDLQNPVLPSQPEDEGNGEGSSRRVNPYAGLSEKDRIRIKRRKVGKFIGLVGMETPAEEIAGRIQASLDMAVERNREELRRNEEIMLRRKKLA
;
A
#
# COMPACT_ATOMS: atom_id res chain seq x y z
N MET A 1 24.45 29.89 -2.31
CA MET A 1 23.35 29.81 -3.30
C MET A 1 23.66 30.73 -4.46
N ALA A 2 23.49 30.28 -5.70
CA ALA A 2 23.78 31.07 -6.89
C ALA A 2 22.90 32.34 -6.97
N PRO A 3 23.37 33.45 -7.57
CA PRO A 3 22.64 34.73 -7.59
C PRO A 3 21.26 34.66 -8.28
N THR A 4 21.11 33.77 -9.26
CA THR A 4 19.91 33.60 -10.09
C THR A 4 18.73 33.01 -9.31
N THR A 5 18.97 32.16 -8.31
CA THR A 5 17.88 31.53 -7.53
C THR A 5 17.20 32.49 -6.56
N ARG A 6 17.81 33.65 -6.24
CA ARG A 6 17.21 34.65 -5.35
C ARG A 6 16.02 35.39 -5.97
N ARG A 7 15.98 35.48 -7.30
CA ARG A 7 14.96 36.28 -8.02
C ARG A 7 13.66 35.51 -8.27
N ASN A 8 13.67 34.19 -8.20
CA ASN A 8 12.49 33.36 -8.46
C ASN A 8 12.00 32.69 -7.16
N SER A 9 10.95 33.26 -6.57
CA SER A 9 10.39 32.80 -5.29
C SER A 9 9.79 31.39 -5.38
N ILE A 10 9.27 30.98 -6.55
CA ILE A 10 8.70 29.65 -6.78
C ILE A 10 9.83 28.61 -6.76
N LEU A 11 10.91 28.86 -7.50
CA LEU A 11 12.07 27.98 -7.53
C LEU A 11 12.70 27.86 -6.15
N ALA A 12 12.84 28.98 -5.42
CA ALA A 12 13.37 29.00 -4.07
C ALA A 12 12.52 28.15 -3.11
N LYS A 13 11.19 28.29 -3.13
CA LYS A 13 10.26 27.45 -2.35
C LYS A 13 10.42 25.97 -2.67
N LYS A 14 10.52 25.62 -3.97
CA LYS A 14 10.69 24.23 -4.40
C LYS A 14 12.03 23.64 -3.97
N ILE A 15 13.12 24.42 -4.05
CA ILE A 15 14.44 24.00 -3.53
C ILE A 15 14.35 23.76 -2.02
N ALA A 16 13.70 24.66 -1.28
CA ALA A 16 13.52 24.50 0.16
C ALA A 16 12.74 23.21 0.49
N THR A 17 11.68 22.89 -0.26
CA THR A 17 10.97 21.61 -0.13
C THR A 17 11.89 20.42 -0.42
N LEU A 18 12.68 20.46 -1.50
CA LEU A 18 13.61 19.37 -1.85
C LEU A 18 14.73 19.17 -0.81
N GLN A 19 15.06 20.20 -0.04
CA GLN A 19 16.06 20.14 1.02
C GLN A 19 15.53 19.56 2.34
N LEU A 20 14.21 19.33 2.48
CA LEU A 20 13.65 18.72 3.69
C LEU A 20 14.31 17.37 3.95
N THR A 21 14.75 17.17 5.20
CA THR A 21 15.39 15.94 5.65
C THR A 21 14.35 14.87 5.96
N LEU A 22 14.70 13.62 5.67
CA LEU A 22 13.88 12.45 5.95
C LEU A 22 14.56 11.62 7.04
N ALA A 23 13.78 11.20 8.04
CA ALA A 23 14.27 10.30 9.08
C ALA A 23 14.37 8.86 8.51
N PRO A 24 15.47 8.15 8.76
CA PRO A 24 15.62 6.78 8.28
C PRO A 24 14.65 5.82 8.98
N LEU A 25 14.03 4.94 8.21
CA LEU A 25 13.30 3.79 8.77
C LEU A 25 14.29 2.71 9.22
N VAL A 26 13.90 1.99 10.26
CA VAL A 26 14.68 0.88 10.84
C VAL A 26 13.96 -0.43 10.49
N PRO A 27 14.66 -1.46 10.00
CA PRO A 27 14.06 -2.76 9.74
C PRO A 27 13.75 -3.51 11.05
N LEU A 28 12.67 -4.28 11.04
CA LEU A 28 12.28 -5.27 12.03
C LEU A 28 12.94 -6.63 11.76
N PRO A 29 13.27 -7.40 12.82
CA PRO A 29 13.07 -7.07 14.24
C PRO A 29 14.09 -6.05 14.78
N SER A 30 15.27 -5.95 14.16
CA SER A 30 16.31 -4.95 14.45
C SER A 30 17.32 -4.92 13.29
N GLY A 31 17.95 -3.78 13.04
CA GLY A 31 19.03 -3.65 12.06
C GLY A 31 19.36 -2.18 11.73
N PRO A 32 20.45 -1.91 10.99
CA PRO A 32 20.70 -0.57 10.49
C PRO A 32 19.68 -0.21 9.39
N PRO A 33 19.38 1.08 9.18
CA PRO A 33 18.62 1.54 8.02
C PRO A 33 19.25 1.09 6.70
N HIS A 34 18.42 0.90 5.68
CA HIS A 34 18.91 0.58 4.32
C HIS A 34 19.95 1.62 3.85
N PRO A 35 21.09 1.21 3.26
CA PRO A 35 22.18 2.13 2.90
C PRO A 35 21.76 3.21 1.90
N ALA A 36 20.88 2.89 0.96
CA ALA A 36 20.31 3.85 0.00
C ALA A 36 19.08 4.60 0.52
N PHE A 37 18.74 4.51 1.81
CA PHE A 37 17.58 5.23 2.34
C PHE A 37 17.79 6.76 2.15
N PRO A 38 16.83 7.46 1.54
CA PRO A 38 17.02 8.86 1.18
C PRO A 38 17.07 9.75 2.43
N ARG A 39 18.10 10.60 2.52
CA ARG A 39 18.26 11.56 3.62
C ARG A 39 17.46 12.85 3.42
N THR A 40 17.06 13.14 2.18
CA THR A 40 16.29 14.33 1.81
C THR A 40 15.24 14.00 0.76
N LEU A 41 14.24 14.88 0.58
CA LEU A 41 13.27 14.75 -0.51
C LEU A 41 13.91 14.77 -1.90
N LEU A 42 14.98 15.56 -2.10
CA LEU A 42 15.76 15.53 -3.33
C LEU A 42 16.31 14.13 -3.59
N ALA A 43 16.99 13.54 -2.61
CA ALA A 43 17.59 12.21 -2.74
C ALA A 43 16.52 11.15 -3.05
N PHE A 44 15.35 11.23 -2.40
CA PHE A 44 14.21 10.36 -2.68
C PHE A 44 13.75 10.43 -4.16
N HIS A 45 13.68 11.63 -4.73
CA HIS A 45 13.28 11.80 -6.13
C HIS A 45 14.34 11.35 -7.14
N LEU A 46 15.58 11.15 -6.70
CA LEU A 46 16.69 10.68 -7.52
C LEU A 46 16.92 9.17 -7.43
N LEU A 47 16.19 8.45 -6.57
CA LEU A 47 16.29 7.00 -6.46
C LEU A 47 16.01 6.33 -7.81
N THR A 48 16.92 5.43 -8.16
CA THR A 48 16.85 4.53 -9.30
C THR A 48 15.83 3.42 -9.06
N GLU A 49 15.50 2.68 -10.12
CA GLU A 49 14.60 1.54 -9.98
C GLU A 49 15.15 0.46 -9.03
N ASP A 50 16.42 0.10 -9.19
CA ASP A 50 17.06 -0.94 -8.39
C ASP A 50 17.13 -0.56 -6.91
N GLU A 51 17.38 0.72 -6.61
CA GLU A 51 17.36 1.22 -5.23
C GLU A 51 15.96 1.16 -4.63
N LEU A 52 14.92 1.48 -5.40
CA LEU A 52 13.53 1.38 -4.95
C LEU A 52 13.14 -0.07 -4.65
N ASP A 53 13.55 -1.02 -5.50
CA ASP A 53 13.29 -2.44 -5.29
C ASP A 53 14.08 -3.00 -4.12
N SER A 54 15.35 -2.61 -3.96
CA SER A 54 16.19 -2.99 -2.83
C SER A 54 15.61 -2.50 -1.50
N ILE A 55 15.15 -1.23 -1.46
CA ILE A 55 14.45 -0.66 -0.30
C ILE A 55 13.17 -1.47 -0.01
N ALA A 56 12.35 -1.73 -1.03
CA ALA A 56 11.11 -2.48 -0.85
C ALA A 56 11.36 -3.92 -0.35
N HIS A 57 12.41 -4.58 -0.81
CA HIS A 57 12.79 -5.91 -0.34
C HIS A 57 13.27 -5.88 1.11
N HIS A 58 14.13 -4.93 1.45
CA HIS A 58 14.69 -4.78 2.79
C HIS A 58 13.62 -4.59 3.89
N TYR A 59 12.53 -3.87 3.58
CA TYR A 59 11.41 -3.67 4.50
C TYR A 59 10.24 -4.66 4.27
N HIS A 60 10.49 -5.81 3.64
CA HIS A 60 9.52 -6.89 3.40
C HIS A 60 8.25 -6.46 2.65
N GLN A 61 8.34 -5.43 1.80
CA GLN A 61 7.23 -4.89 0.99
C GLN A 61 7.12 -5.55 -0.39
N SER A 62 8.24 -6.03 -0.97
CA SER A 62 8.24 -6.76 -2.25
C SER A 62 8.27 -8.29 -2.09
N THR A 63 8.93 -8.78 -1.04
CA THR A 63 8.98 -10.20 -0.67
C THR A 63 8.36 -10.35 0.71
N PRO A 64 7.04 -10.64 0.77
CA PRO A 64 6.34 -10.72 2.04
C PRO A 64 6.97 -11.77 2.97
N GLY A 65 7.11 -11.42 4.24
CA GLY A 65 7.63 -12.27 5.29
C GLY A 65 6.88 -12.04 6.61
N PRO A 66 7.37 -12.61 7.72
CA PRO A 66 6.70 -12.51 9.03
C PRO A 66 6.45 -11.06 9.48
N TRP A 67 7.34 -10.15 9.08
CA TRP A 67 7.33 -8.76 9.50
C TRP A 67 6.54 -7.83 8.57
N THR A 68 6.03 -8.29 7.43
CA THR A 68 5.36 -7.43 6.43
C THR A 68 4.21 -6.64 7.02
N GLN A 69 3.40 -7.28 7.88
CA GLN A 69 2.24 -6.63 8.54
C GLN A 69 2.61 -5.82 9.78
N HIS A 70 3.88 -5.82 10.19
CA HIS A 70 4.36 -5.09 11.36
C HIS A 70 4.88 -3.69 10.98
N TYR A 71 4.99 -3.38 9.69
CA TYR A 71 5.29 -2.05 9.19
C TYR A 71 4.03 -1.33 8.69
N PRO A 72 3.97 0.00 8.84
CA PRO A 72 4.81 0.83 9.70
C PRO A 72 4.41 0.61 11.16
N ALA A 73 5.38 0.39 12.05
CA ALA A 73 5.09 0.25 13.47
C ALA A 73 4.47 1.57 13.99
N LYS A 74 3.39 1.46 14.77
CA LYS A 74 2.78 2.63 15.43
C LYS A 74 3.85 3.33 16.26
N MET A 75 3.99 4.64 16.10
CA MET A 75 4.90 5.43 16.93
C MET A 75 4.43 5.33 18.37
N ASN A 76 5.25 4.74 19.25
CA ASN A 76 4.95 4.68 20.69
C ASN A 76 5.16 6.07 21.29
N TRP A 77 4.17 6.97 21.12
CA TRP A 77 4.19 8.33 21.63
C TRP A 77 4.35 8.41 23.15
N ASP A 78 4.04 7.32 23.84
CA ASP A 78 4.16 7.17 25.30
C ASP A 78 5.62 7.02 25.77
N LYS A 79 6.59 6.90 24.84
CA LYS A 79 8.00 6.89 25.21
C LYS A 79 8.40 8.29 25.71
N GLU A 80 9.08 8.35 26.86
CA GLU A 80 9.49 9.60 27.52
C GLU A 80 10.22 10.59 26.59
N PHE A 81 10.99 10.09 25.61
CA PHE A 81 11.70 10.96 24.65
C PHE A 81 10.79 11.66 23.63
N LEU A 82 9.56 11.17 23.43
CA LEU A 82 8.54 11.76 22.55
C LEU A 82 7.40 12.42 23.32
N ALA A 83 7.29 12.13 24.62
CA ALA A 83 6.32 12.75 25.48
C ALA A 83 6.57 14.27 25.51
N LYS A 84 5.49 15.06 25.42
CA LYS A 84 5.60 16.51 25.61
C LYS A 84 6.11 16.75 27.05
N PRO A 85 7.06 17.66 27.27
CA PRO A 85 7.46 18.01 28.62
C PRO A 85 6.23 18.54 29.35
N THR A 86 5.73 17.77 30.31
CA THR A 86 4.60 18.16 31.16
C THR A 86 5.02 19.45 31.84
N SER A 87 4.35 20.55 31.52
CA SER A 87 4.56 21.78 32.27
C SER A 87 4.02 21.52 33.66
N ILE A 88 4.73 21.99 34.70
CA ILE A 88 4.33 21.77 36.10
C ILE A 88 2.89 22.31 36.38
N ALA A 89 2.36 23.17 35.51
CA ALA A 89 0.99 23.67 35.58
C ALA A 89 -0.11 22.61 35.29
N ASP A 90 0.22 21.51 34.60
CA ASP A 90 -0.77 20.52 34.14
C ASP A 90 -1.22 19.53 35.23
N PHE A 91 -0.48 19.44 36.36
CA PHE A 91 -0.80 18.52 37.46
C PHE A 91 -2.15 18.79 38.14
N ASN A 92 -2.72 19.98 38.00
CA ASN A 92 -4.02 20.33 38.58
C ASN A 92 -5.22 19.99 37.68
N SER A 93 -5.02 19.49 36.46
CA SER A 93 -6.12 19.21 35.51
C SER A 93 -6.37 17.73 35.20
N VAL A 94 -5.51 16.81 35.68
CA VAL A 94 -5.59 15.37 35.35
C VAL A 94 -6.57 14.61 36.28
N ALA A 95 -7.74 15.20 36.50
CA ALA A 95 -8.85 14.52 37.15
C ALA A 95 -10.14 14.64 36.32
N THR A 96 -10.08 14.61 34.99
CA THR A 96 -11.28 14.36 34.18
C THR A 96 -10.99 13.91 32.75
N ALA A 97 -11.77 12.94 32.27
CA ALA A 97 -12.08 12.64 30.87
C ALA A 97 -11.20 11.62 30.11
N ALA A 98 -11.18 10.37 30.57
CA ALA A 98 -11.25 9.25 29.63
C ALA A 98 -12.67 9.22 29.04
N ARG A 99 -12.86 9.74 27.82
CA ARG A 99 -14.17 9.71 27.14
C ARG A 99 -14.52 8.26 26.81
N ARG A 100 -15.38 7.65 27.63
CA ARG A 100 -16.02 6.38 27.28
C ARG A 100 -16.85 6.60 26.02
N LEU A 101 -16.54 5.87 24.97
CA LEU A 101 -17.34 5.83 23.75
C LEU A 101 -18.76 5.38 24.13
N SER A 102 -19.76 6.00 23.54
CA SER A 102 -21.15 5.55 23.66
C SER A 102 -21.32 4.20 22.97
N GLN A 103 -22.28 3.37 23.41
CA GLN A 103 -22.54 2.06 22.79
C GLN A 103 -22.82 2.17 21.29
N GLN A 104 -23.45 3.26 20.86
CA GLN A 104 -23.74 3.51 19.45
C GLN A 104 -22.47 3.72 18.60
N GLU A 105 -21.43 4.32 19.19
CA GLU A 105 -20.13 4.50 18.53
C GLU A 105 -19.33 3.18 18.48
N THR A 106 -19.48 2.30 19.47
CA THR A 106 -18.85 0.97 19.45
C THR A 106 -19.49 0.05 18.41
N ASP A 107 -20.81 0.12 18.29
CA ASP A 107 -21.57 -0.71 17.34
C ASP A 107 -21.25 -0.30 15.90
N PHE A 108 -21.22 1.02 15.64
CA PHE A 108 -20.82 1.57 14.35
C PHE A 108 -19.40 1.15 13.93
N LEU A 109 -18.42 1.21 14.85
CA LEU A 109 -17.06 0.76 14.56
C LEU A 109 -16.99 -0.74 14.25
N SER A 110 -17.81 -1.56 14.92
CA SER A 110 -17.88 -2.99 14.64
C SER A 110 -18.46 -3.28 13.25
N ASP A 111 -19.51 -2.54 12.86
CA ASP A 111 -20.17 -2.71 11.57
C ASP A 111 -19.25 -2.29 10.42
N VAL A 112 -18.50 -1.20 10.60
CA VAL A 112 -17.47 -0.76 9.66
C VAL A 112 -16.37 -1.81 9.51
N MET A 113 -15.87 -2.40 10.60
CA MET A 113 -14.85 -3.45 10.52
C MET A 113 -15.35 -4.71 9.80
N LYS A 114 -16.62 -5.05 10.00
CA LYS A 114 -17.26 -6.22 9.36
C LYS A 114 -17.43 -6.04 7.85
N THR A 115 -17.83 -4.85 7.41
CA THR A 115 -17.96 -4.56 5.96
C THR A 115 -16.62 -4.62 5.21
N VAL A 116 -15.51 -4.27 5.87
CA VAL A 116 -14.18 -4.36 5.29
C VAL A 116 -13.72 -5.82 5.18
N GLU A 117 -14.10 -6.67 6.14
CA GLU A 117 -13.83 -8.10 6.13
C GLU A 117 -14.60 -8.83 5.00
N ASP A 118 -15.87 -8.46 4.78
CA ASP A 118 -16.68 -8.95 3.67
C ASP A 118 -16.14 -8.55 2.28
N LEU A 119 -15.45 -7.40 2.19
CA LEU A 119 -14.77 -6.94 0.96
C LEU A 119 -13.43 -7.66 0.71
N GLN A 120 -12.76 -8.15 1.76
CA GLN A 120 -11.51 -8.91 1.64
C GLN A 120 -11.75 -10.38 1.31
N ASN A 121 -12.90 -10.94 1.70
CA ASN A 121 -13.31 -12.32 1.39
C ASN A 121 -14.69 -12.33 0.69
N PRO A 122 -14.77 -12.13 -0.64
CA PRO A 122 -16.04 -12.22 -1.33
C PRO A 122 -16.58 -13.65 -1.19
N VAL A 123 -17.73 -13.80 -0.53
CA VAL A 123 -18.46 -15.07 -0.43
C VAL A 123 -18.89 -15.47 -1.84
N LEU A 124 -18.14 -16.40 -2.45
CA LEU A 124 -18.54 -17.04 -3.69
C LEU A 124 -19.68 -18.03 -3.38
N PRO A 125 -20.74 -18.08 -4.19
CA PRO A 125 -21.72 -19.16 -4.11
C PRO A 125 -21.00 -20.49 -4.29
N SER A 126 -21.23 -21.41 -3.35
CA SER A 126 -20.67 -22.77 -3.31
C SER A 126 -20.73 -23.46 -4.68
N GLN A 127 -19.56 -23.59 -5.32
CA GLN A 127 -19.36 -24.50 -6.44
C GLN A 127 -19.17 -25.94 -5.91
N PRO A 128 -19.64 -26.96 -6.65
CA PRO A 128 -19.41 -28.35 -6.26
C PRO A 128 -17.92 -28.69 -6.35
N GLU A 129 -17.46 -29.40 -5.32
CA GLU A 129 -16.13 -29.96 -5.14
C GLU A 129 -15.64 -30.67 -6.41
N ASP A 130 -14.53 -30.21 -7.00
CA ASP A 130 -13.79 -30.95 -8.04
C ASP A 130 -12.38 -31.25 -7.48
N GLU A 131 -12.17 -32.50 -7.10
CA GLU A 131 -10.88 -33.04 -6.67
C GLU A 131 -9.94 -33.11 -7.89
N GLY A 132 -9.23 -32.02 -8.15
CA GLY A 132 -8.23 -31.91 -9.21
C GLY A 132 -6.85 -31.60 -8.64
N ASN A 133 -6.08 -32.64 -8.34
CA ASN A 133 -4.66 -32.54 -8.00
C ASN A 133 -3.89 -31.90 -9.16
N GLY A 134 -3.37 -30.68 -8.98
CA GLY A 134 -2.67 -29.95 -10.02
C GLY A 134 -1.71 -28.91 -9.43
N GLU A 135 -0.43 -29.24 -9.44
CA GLU A 135 0.70 -28.36 -9.11
C GLU A 135 0.77 -27.15 -10.05
N GLY A 136 -0.10 -26.17 -9.83
CA GLY A 136 -0.02 -24.86 -10.46
C GLY A 136 0.87 -23.95 -9.63
N SER A 137 2.19 -24.05 -9.79
CA SER A 137 3.10 -23.00 -9.31
C SER A 137 2.69 -21.69 -10.02
N SER A 138 1.87 -20.88 -9.32
CA SER A 138 1.43 -19.57 -9.77
C SER A 138 2.66 -18.71 -9.97
N ARG A 139 3.24 -18.77 -11.18
CA ARG A 139 4.33 -17.91 -11.61
C ARG A 139 3.79 -16.50 -11.55
N ARG A 140 4.04 -15.81 -10.43
CA ARG A 140 3.58 -14.44 -10.21
C ARG A 140 4.10 -13.61 -11.36
N VAL A 141 3.22 -13.28 -12.30
CA VAL A 141 3.54 -12.42 -13.43
C VAL A 141 3.97 -11.09 -12.86
N ASN A 142 5.13 -10.57 -13.29
CA ASN A 142 5.61 -9.28 -12.83
C ASN A 142 4.53 -8.22 -13.17
N PRO A 143 3.93 -7.54 -12.18
CA PRO A 143 2.85 -6.60 -12.41
C PRO A 143 3.28 -5.35 -13.19
N TYR A 144 4.57 -5.19 -13.43
CA TYR A 144 5.15 -4.09 -14.19
C TYR A 144 5.63 -4.51 -15.59
N ALA A 145 5.37 -5.75 -16.02
CA ALA A 145 5.71 -6.22 -17.36
C ALA A 145 4.99 -5.36 -18.42
N GLY A 146 5.73 -4.92 -19.45
CA GLY A 146 5.19 -4.10 -20.55
C GLY A 146 5.10 -2.59 -20.26
N LEU A 147 5.41 -2.13 -19.03
CA LEU A 147 5.45 -0.70 -18.72
C LEU A 147 6.80 -0.08 -19.11
N SER A 148 6.75 1.21 -19.50
CA SER A 148 7.98 1.99 -19.69
C SER A 148 8.75 2.10 -18.37
N GLU A 149 10.08 2.24 -18.45
CA GLU A 149 10.94 2.43 -17.28
C GLU A 149 10.49 3.63 -16.44
N LYS A 150 10.15 4.75 -17.10
CA LYS A 150 9.65 5.96 -16.45
C LYS A 150 8.37 5.71 -15.64
N ASP A 151 7.44 4.94 -16.19
CA ASP A 151 6.18 4.63 -15.51
C ASP A 151 6.40 3.67 -14.34
N ARG A 152 7.27 2.67 -14.52
CA ARG A 152 7.63 1.72 -13.49
C ARG A 152 8.30 2.41 -12.30
N ILE A 153 9.28 3.29 -12.55
CA ILE A 153 9.91 4.11 -11.51
C ILE A 153 8.89 5.02 -10.83
N ARG A 154 7.99 5.67 -11.58
CA ARG A 154 6.94 6.53 -11.01
C ARG A 154 6.02 5.75 -10.07
N ILE A 155 5.57 4.56 -10.46
CA ILE A 155 4.70 3.71 -9.63
C ILE A 155 5.46 3.21 -8.40
N LYS A 156 6.68 2.68 -8.57
CA LYS A 156 7.51 2.17 -7.47
C LYS A 156 7.84 3.27 -6.46
N ARG A 157 8.23 4.46 -6.94
CA ARG A 157 8.50 5.63 -6.10
C ARG A 157 7.29 6.05 -5.30
N ARG A 158 6.10 6.05 -5.91
CA ARG A 158 4.84 6.34 -5.21
C ARG A 158 4.57 5.32 -4.10
N LYS A 159 4.69 4.02 -4.39
CA LYS A 159 4.52 2.96 -3.38
C LYS A 159 5.49 3.10 -2.21
N VAL A 160 6.78 3.30 -2.49
CA VAL A 160 7.81 3.53 -1.45
C VAL A 160 7.54 4.83 -0.69
N GLY A 161 7.18 5.91 -1.39
CA GLY A 161 6.84 7.20 -0.79
C GLY A 161 5.67 7.09 0.19
N LYS A 162 4.61 6.37 -0.18
CA LYS A 162 3.48 6.07 0.70
C LYS A 162 3.93 5.25 1.92
N PHE A 163 4.76 4.22 1.71
CA PHE A 163 5.29 3.37 2.77
C PHE A 163 6.08 4.16 3.82
N ILE A 164 6.91 5.11 3.40
CA ILE A 164 7.70 5.95 4.31
C ILE A 164 6.93 7.17 4.85
N GLY A 165 5.64 7.30 4.54
CA GLY A 165 4.76 8.34 5.10
C GLY A 165 4.79 9.70 4.38
N LEU A 166 5.21 9.76 3.11
CA LEU A 166 5.15 11.00 2.33
C LEU A 166 3.72 11.31 1.87
N VAL A 167 3.30 12.55 2.11
CA VAL A 167 1.99 13.07 1.66
C VAL A 167 1.96 13.18 0.13
N GLY A 168 0.80 12.85 -0.47
CA GLY A 168 0.60 12.97 -1.91
C GLY A 168 1.19 11.82 -2.73
N MET A 169 1.61 10.72 -2.07
CA MET A 169 2.08 9.49 -2.70
C MET A 169 0.95 8.45 -2.85
N GLU A 170 -0.30 8.89 -2.88
CA GLU A 170 -1.44 8.01 -3.12
C GLU A 170 -1.55 7.63 -4.60
N THR A 171 -2.06 6.42 -4.87
CA THR A 171 -2.36 6.00 -6.25
C THR A 171 -3.58 6.78 -6.73
N PRO A 172 -3.50 7.52 -7.86
CA PRO A 172 -4.62 8.32 -8.36
C PRO A 172 -5.87 7.47 -8.55
N ALA A 173 -7.04 8.04 -8.23
CA ALA A 173 -8.32 7.34 -8.29
C ALA A 173 -8.62 6.78 -9.69
N GLU A 174 -8.26 7.52 -10.75
CA GLU A 174 -8.42 7.09 -12.14
C GLU A 174 -7.61 5.82 -12.44
N GLU A 175 -6.39 5.71 -11.91
CA GLU A 175 -5.54 4.52 -12.09
C GLU A 175 -6.11 3.31 -11.33
N ILE A 176 -6.71 3.55 -10.16
CA ILE A 176 -7.41 2.51 -9.38
C ILE A 176 -8.65 2.06 -10.14
N ALA A 177 -9.50 2.99 -10.57
CA ALA A 177 -10.73 2.72 -11.32
C ALA A 177 -10.42 1.97 -12.62
N GLY A 178 -9.40 2.39 -13.37
CA GLY A 178 -8.96 1.71 -14.59
C GLY A 178 -8.51 0.27 -14.33
N ARG A 179 -7.81 -0.01 -13.22
CA ARG A 179 -7.44 -1.38 -12.84
C ARG A 179 -8.64 -2.24 -12.46
N ILE A 180 -9.57 -1.67 -11.69
CA ILE A 180 -10.81 -2.37 -11.31
C ILE A 180 -11.61 -2.68 -12.57
N GLN A 181 -11.79 -1.71 -13.46
CA GLN A 181 -12.52 -1.87 -14.71
C GLN A 181 -11.88 -2.95 -15.58
N ALA A 182 -10.56 -2.91 -15.81
CA ALA A 182 -9.87 -3.93 -16.58
C ALA A 182 -9.99 -5.33 -15.96
N SER A 183 -9.95 -5.43 -14.63
CA SER A 183 -10.16 -6.69 -13.92
C SER A 183 -11.59 -7.22 -14.08
N LEU A 184 -12.59 -6.33 -14.07
CA LEU A 184 -14.00 -6.69 -14.29
C LEU A 184 -14.23 -7.14 -15.73
N ASP A 185 -13.69 -6.41 -16.71
CA ASP A 185 -13.83 -6.74 -18.13
C ASP A 185 -13.22 -8.13 -18.42
N MET A 186 -12.02 -8.41 -17.90
CA MET A 186 -11.40 -9.74 -18.01
C MET A 186 -12.22 -10.84 -17.33
N ALA A 187 -12.84 -10.57 -16.19
CA ALA A 187 -13.69 -11.54 -15.51
C ALA A 187 -14.98 -11.84 -16.29
N VAL A 188 -15.58 -10.81 -16.90
CA VAL A 188 -16.76 -10.94 -17.76
C VAL A 188 -16.43 -11.75 -19.01
N GLU A 189 -15.28 -11.48 -19.66
CA GLU A 189 -14.84 -12.25 -20.83
C GLU A 189 -14.64 -13.72 -20.49
N ARG A 190 -13.95 -14.02 -19.38
CA ARG A 190 -13.76 -15.40 -18.90
C ARG A 190 -15.10 -16.12 -18.69
N ASN A 191 -16.05 -15.48 -18.01
CA ASN A 191 -17.38 -16.06 -17.77
C ASN A 191 -18.13 -16.30 -19.09
N ARG A 192 -18.02 -15.37 -20.04
CA ARG A 192 -18.63 -15.53 -21.38
C ARG A 192 -18.03 -16.70 -22.16
N GLU A 193 -16.72 -16.92 -22.07
CA GLU A 193 -16.04 -18.06 -22.69
C GLU A 193 -16.42 -19.39 -22.02
N GLU A 194 -16.53 -19.43 -20.70
CA GLU A 194 -17.00 -20.59 -19.96
C GLU A 194 -18.43 -20.96 -20.34
N LEU A 195 -19.32 -19.98 -20.48
CA LEU A 195 -20.71 -20.20 -20.87
C LEU A 195 -20.80 -20.81 -22.29
N ARG A 196 -20.02 -20.28 -23.24
CA ARG A 196 -19.89 -20.85 -24.60
C ARG A 196 -19.39 -22.29 -24.57
N ARG A 197 -18.35 -22.56 -23.76
CA ARG A 197 -17.78 -23.91 -23.62
C ARG A 197 -18.80 -24.89 -23.02
N ASN A 198 -19.56 -24.45 -22.02
CA ASN A 198 -20.62 -25.25 -21.40
C ASN A 198 -21.76 -25.55 -22.39
N GLU A 199 -22.18 -24.56 -23.19
CA GLU A 199 -23.16 -24.75 -24.26
C GLU A 199 -22.70 -25.78 -25.30
N GLU A 200 -21.43 -25.70 -25.75
CA GLU A 200 -20.85 -26.67 -26.68
C GLU A 200 -20.81 -28.09 -26.10
N ILE A 201 -20.44 -28.24 -24.82
CA ILE A 201 -20.44 -29.53 -24.12
C ILE A 201 -21.86 -30.10 -24.04
N MET A 202 -22.86 -29.27 -23.70
CA MET A 202 -24.27 -29.67 -23.63
C MET A 202 -24.80 -30.12 -25.00
N LEU A 203 -24.47 -29.40 -26.08
CA LEU A 203 -24.85 -29.76 -27.45
C LEU A 203 -24.19 -31.07 -27.90
N ARG A 204 -22.93 -31.32 -27.53
CA ARG A 204 -22.25 -32.60 -27.82
C ARG A 204 -22.88 -33.76 -27.06
N ARG A 205 -23.21 -33.58 -25.78
CA ARG A 205 -23.91 -34.60 -24.98
C ARG A 205 -25.29 -34.94 -25.58
N LYS A 206 -26.05 -33.93 -26.02
CA LYS A 206 -27.36 -34.13 -26.66
C LYS A 206 -27.29 -34.85 -28.01
N LYS A 207 -26.18 -34.76 -28.75
CA LYS A 207 -25.97 -35.47 -30.02
C LYS A 207 -25.60 -36.95 -29.86
N LEU A 208 -25.18 -37.37 -28.67
CA LEU A 208 -24.76 -38.74 -28.36
C LEU A 208 -25.85 -39.57 -27.63
N ALA A 209 -26.99 -38.95 -27.32
CA ALA A 209 -28.19 -39.59 -26.77
C ALA A 209 -29.26 -39.71 -27.87
#